data_AF-A0A6N8BIA1-F1
#
_entry.id   AF-A0A6N8BIA1-F1
#
_cell.length_a   1.000
_cell.length_b   1.000
_cell.length_c   1.000
_cell.angle_alpha   90.00
_cell.angle_beta   90.00
_cell.angle_gamma   90.00
#
_symmetry.space_group_name_H-M   'P 1'
#
loop_
_entity.id
_entity.type
_entity.pdbx_description
1 polymer ?
#
loop_
_entity_poly.entity_id
_entity_poly.type
_entity_poly.pdbx_seq_one_letter_code
_entity_poly.pdbx_strand_id
1 'polypeptide(L)'
;MSEEAANQEGQGFELQLSEDTNKILEEYAAKTGQSEDQVIEFIITEFLQYQLPVVQKKSEETGVPINELLNKQFAKLLEMISTKELK
;
A
#
# COMPACT_ATOMS: atom_id res chain seq x y z
N MET A 1 -7.99 -17.96 -35.37
CA MET A 1 -8.27 -18.90 -34.27
C MET A 1 -6.91 -19.21 -33.65
N SER A 2 -6.52 -18.73 -32.48
CA SER A 2 -7.15 -17.86 -31.50
C SER A 2 -6.01 -17.14 -30.77
N GLU A 3 -6.25 -15.91 -30.35
CA GLU A 3 -5.39 -15.15 -29.45
C GLU A 3 -5.30 -15.85 -28.10
N GLU A 4 -4.09 -16.24 -27.70
CA GLU A 4 -3.76 -16.47 -26.29
C GLU A 4 -2.43 -15.75 -26.03
N ALA A 5 -2.51 -14.42 -26.06
CA ALA A 5 -1.61 -13.61 -25.28
C ALA A 5 -1.92 -13.96 -23.82
N ALA A 6 -1.10 -14.82 -23.22
CA ALA A 6 -1.10 -15.08 -21.80
C ALA A 6 -0.74 -13.75 -21.12
N ASN A 7 -1.77 -12.96 -20.86
CA ASN A 7 -1.76 -11.80 -20.00
C ASN A 7 -1.19 -12.30 -18.68
N GLN A 8 0.06 -11.96 -18.38
CA GLN A 8 0.57 -12.03 -17.02
C GLN A 8 -0.22 -10.98 -16.25
N GLU A 9 -1.43 -11.33 -15.83
CA GLU A 9 -2.22 -10.60 -14.87
C GLU A 9 -1.41 -10.59 -13.59
N GLY A 10 -0.58 -9.55 -13.42
CA GLY A 10 -0.02 -9.23 -12.12
C GLY A 10 -1.18 -9.23 -11.15
N GLN A 11 -1.10 -10.05 -10.10
CA GLN A 11 -2.11 -10.10 -9.05
C GLN A 11 -2.25 -8.69 -8.47
N GLY A 12 -3.17 -7.91 -9.02
CA GLY A 12 -3.54 -6.60 -8.51
C GLY A 12 -4.17 -6.86 -7.15
N PHE A 13 -3.54 -6.35 -6.10
CA PHE A 13 -4.15 -6.33 -4.78
C PHE A 13 -4.93 -5.04 -4.63
N GLU A 14 -6.17 -5.13 -4.14
CA GLU A 14 -6.94 -3.95 -3.76
C GLU A 14 -6.54 -3.56 -2.34
N LEU A 15 -5.87 -2.43 -2.18
CA LEU A 15 -5.50 -1.92 -0.85
C LEU A 15 -6.73 -1.28 -0.20
N GLN A 16 -7.15 -1.80 0.95
CA GLN A 16 -8.25 -1.20 1.72
C GLN A 16 -7.67 -0.54 2.96
N LEU A 17 -7.73 0.79 2.97
CA LEU A 17 -7.26 1.59 4.09
C LEU A 17 -8.34 1.68 5.17
N SER A 18 -7.97 1.49 6.43
CA SER A 18 -8.86 1.80 7.54
C SER A 18 -9.13 3.30 7.65
N GLU A 19 -10.23 3.68 8.29
CA GLU A 19 -10.59 5.10 8.52
C GLU A 19 -9.46 5.90 9.16
N ASP A 20 -8.75 5.32 10.14
CA ASP A 20 -7.62 5.98 10.79
C ASP A 20 -6.44 6.21 9.83
N THR A 21 -6.16 5.22 8.96
CA THR A 21 -5.11 5.35 7.93
C THR A 21 -5.48 6.43 6.91
N ASN A 22 -6.76 6.52 6.52
CA ASN A 22 -7.25 7.57 5.63
C ASN A 22 -7.09 8.97 6.24
N LYS A 23 -7.33 9.13 7.54
CA LYS A 23 -7.09 10.42 8.21
C LYS A 23 -5.62 10.84 8.16
N ILE A 24 -4.71 9.91 8.43
CA ILE A 24 -3.27 10.20 8.37
C ILE A 24 -2.87 10.55 6.92
N LEU A 25 -3.48 9.89 5.93
CA LEU A 25 -3.23 10.12 4.51
C LEU A 25 -3.69 11.51 4.09
N GLU A 26 -4.92 11.88 4.45
CA GLU A 26 -5.49 13.21 4.20
C GLU A 26 -4.62 14.30 4.84
N GLU A 27 -4.20 14.11 6.10
CA GLU A 27 -3.33 15.06 6.78
C GLU A 27 -1.96 15.20 6.10
N TYR A 28 -1.36 14.09 5.67
CA TYR A 28 -0.06 14.11 5.01
C TYR A 28 -0.16 14.78 3.64
N ALA A 29 -1.16 14.39 2.84
CA ALA A 29 -1.45 14.97 1.53
C ALA A 29 -1.65 16.50 1.63
N ALA A 30 -2.45 16.95 2.61
CA ALA A 30 -2.66 18.36 2.88
C ALA A 30 -1.37 19.10 3.29
N LYS A 31 -0.49 18.46 4.06
CA LYS A 31 0.79 19.04 4.50
C LYS A 31 1.80 19.16 3.35
N THR A 32 1.86 18.19 2.44
CA THR A 32 2.83 18.17 1.34
C THR A 32 2.31 18.82 0.05
N GLY A 33 1.02 19.16 -0.01
CA GLY A 33 0.37 19.69 -1.20
C GLY A 33 0.19 18.66 -2.32
N GLN A 34 0.29 17.37 -1.98
CA GLN A 34 0.04 16.25 -2.90
C GLN A 34 -1.42 15.81 -2.78
N SER A 35 -1.95 15.12 -3.79
CA SER A 35 -3.23 14.41 -3.63
C SER A 35 -3.05 13.09 -2.88
N GLU A 36 -4.12 12.63 -2.23
CA GLU A 36 -4.13 11.32 -1.57
C GLU A 36 -3.72 10.20 -2.53
N ASP A 37 -4.22 10.21 -3.77
CA ASP A 37 -3.87 9.24 -4.82
C ASP A 37 -2.37 9.23 -5.13
N GLN A 38 -1.73 10.40 -5.21
CA GLN A 38 -0.29 10.50 -5.46
C GLN A 38 0.52 9.88 -4.32
N VAL A 39 0.08 10.10 -3.08
CA VAL A 39 0.73 9.54 -1.90
C VAL A 39 0.53 8.02 -1.83
N ILE A 40 -0.69 7.54 -2.13
CA ILE A 40 -0.99 6.11 -2.22
C ILE A 40 -0.11 5.44 -3.29
N GLU A 41 -0.08 5.99 -4.50
CA GLU A 41 0.69 5.45 -5.62
C GLU A 41 2.19 5.41 -5.30
N PHE A 42 2.71 6.47 -4.70
CA PHE A 42 4.09 6.53 -4.22
C PHE A 42 4.39 5.43 -3.20
N ILE A 43 3.56 5.29 -2.16
CA ILE A 43 3.79 4.28 -1.11
C ILE A 43 3.68 2.87 -1.68
N ILE A 44 2.71 2.62 -2.57
CA ILE A 44 2.53 1.32 -3.20
C ILE A 44 3.74 0.97 -4.06
N THR A 45 4.14 1.86 -4.97
CA THR A 45 5.18 1.60 -5.97
C THR A 45 6.55 1.49 -5.33
N GLU A 46 6.89 2.39 -4.39
CA GLU A 46 8.22 2.44 -3.81
C GLU A 46 8.43 1.43 -2.68
N PHE A 47 7.37 1.03 -1.97
CA PHE A 47 7.50 0.22 -0.76
C PHE A 47 6.71 -1.08 -0.78
N LEU A 48 5.41 -1.03 -1.11
CA LEU A 48 4.54 -2.20 -0.90
C LEU A 48 4.64 -3.24 -2.02
N GLN A 49 4.85 -2.85 -3.27
CA GLN A 49 4.98 -3.80 -4.39
C GLN A 49 6.09 -4.83 -4.16
N TYR A 50 7.26 -4.38 -3.68
CA TYR A 50 8.38 -5.28 -3.36
C TYR A 50 8.12 -6.17 -2.15
N GLN A 51 7.24 -5.75 -1.24
CA GLN A 51 6.91 -6.50 -0.02
C GLN A 51 5.75 -7.49 -0.22
N LEU A 52 4.98 -7.37 -1.30
CA LEU A 52 3.79 -8.16 -1.53
C LEU A 52 4.02 -9.69 -1.40
N PRO A 53 5.09 -10.30 -1.97
CA PRO A 53 5.33 -11.73 -1.81
C PRO A 53 5.62 -12.14 -0.36
N VAL A 54 6.30 -11.26 0.40
CA VAL A 54 6.61 -11.49 1.81
C VAL A 54 5.35 -11.40 2.66
N VAL A 55 4.50 -10.40 2.38
CA VAL A 55 3.23 -10.20 3.09
C VAL A 55 2.26 -11.34 2.79
N GLN A 56 2.20 -11.84 1.55
CA GLN A 56 1.40 -13.00 1.18
C GLN A 56 1.84 -14.26 1.92
N LYS A 57 3.14 -14.55 1.95
CA LYS A 57 3.68 -15.67 2.73
C LYS A 57 3.33 -15.55 4.23
N LYS A 58 3.45 -14.34 4.78
CA LYS A 58 3.11 -14.08 6.18
C LYS A 58 1.61 -14.25 6.46
N SER A 59 0.76 -13.86 5.51
CA SER A 59 -0.69 -14.08 5.57
C SER A 59 -1.02 -15.57 5.66
N GLU A 60 -0.39 -16.39 4.83
CA GLU A 60 -0.53 -17.86 4.85
C GLU A 60 -0.04 -18.48 6.17
N GLU A 61 1.10 -18.01 6.69
CA GLU A 61 1.69 -18.53 7.93
C GLU A 61 0.87 -18.18 9.19
N THR A 62 0.27 -16.99 9.21
CA THR A 62 -0.39 -16.45 10.41
C THR A 62 -1.92 -16.53 10.35
N GLY A 63 -2.49 -16.81 9.17
CA GLY A 63 -3.93 -16.75 8.90
C GLY A 63 -4.51 -15.33 8.88
N VAL A 64 -3.69 -14.29 9.04
CA VAL A 64 -4.14 -12.89 9.00
C VAL A 64 -4.38 -12.49 7.53
N PRO A 65 -5.50 -11.82 7.18
CA PRO A 65 -5.75 -11.39 5.82
C PRO A 65 -4.64 -10.49 5.26
N ILE A 66 -4.25 -10.71 4.00
CA ILE A 66 -3.20 -9.93 3.33
C ILE A 66 -3.47 -8.42 3.38
N ASN A 67 -4.75 -8.03 3.24
CA ASN A 67 -5.17 -6.63 3.26
C ASN A 67 -4.92 -5.98 4.63
N GLU A 68 -5.21 -6.68 5.73
CA GLU A 68 -4.91 -6.17 7.08
C GLU A 68 -3.42 -5.95 7.29
N LEU A 69 -2.58 -6.85 6.78
CA LEU A 69 -1.13 -6.71 6.86
C LEU A 69 -0.64 -5.54 6.01
N LEU A 70 -1.18 -5.38 4.81
CA LEU A 70 -0.84 -4.27 3.92
C LEU A 70 -1.29 -2.92 4.47
N ASN A 71 -2.49 -2.80 5.01
CA ASN A 71 -2.99 -1.58 5.66
C ASN A 71 -2.10 -1.20 6.86
N LYS A 72 -1.72 -2.17 7.71
CA LYS A 72 -0.78 -1.92 8.83
C LYS A 72 0.58 -1.42 8.35
N GLN A 73 1.10 -2.02 7.27
CA GLN A 73 2.37 -1.59 6.69
C GLN A 73 2.26 -0.21 6.04
N PHE A 74 1.17 0.07 5.33
CA PHE A 74 0.90 1.36 4.73
C PHE A 74 0.84 2.46 5.80
N ALA A 75 0.03 2.28 6.85
CA ALA A 75 -0.09 3.23 7.95
C ALA A 75 1.28 3.53 8.59
N LYS A 76 2.08 2.49 8.85
CA LYS A 76 3.42 2.65 9.42
C LYS A 76 4.38 3.40 8.48
N LEU A 77 4.33 3.12 7.18
CA LEU A 77 5.15 3.83 6.19
C LEU A 77 4.76 5.31 6.13
N LEU A 78 3.46 5.58 6.09
CA LEU A 78 2.92 6.92 6.05
C LEU A 78 3.29 7.72 7.32
N GLU A 79 3.19 7.13 8.51
CA GLU A 79 3.67 7.73 9.76
C GLU A 79 5.18 8.01 9.72
N MET A 80 5.98 7.05 9.22
CA MET A 80 7.44 7.21 9.12
C MET A 80 7.84 8.33 8.15
N ILE A 81 7.14 8.46 7.03
CA ILE A 81 7.40 9.53 6.05
C ILE A 81 6.95 10.87 6.64
N SER A 82 5.75 10.92 7.23
CA SER A 82 5.20 12.11 7.89
C SER A 82 6.10 12.64 9.01
N THR A 83 6.81 11.75 9.70
CA THR A 83 7.74 12.12 10.80
C THR A 83 9.15 12.42 10.33
N LYS A 84 9.58 11.92 9.16
CA LYS A 84 10.90 12.21 8.57
C LYS A 84 11.00 13.58 7.94
N GLU A 85 9.91 14.13 7.42
CA GLU A 85 9.84 15.48 6.83
C GLU A 85 9.89 16.62 7.89
N LEU A 86 10.05 16.29 9.18
CA LEU A 86 10.21 17.27 10.29
C LEU A 86 11.67 17.68 10.55
N LYS A 87 12.57 17.61 9.56
CA LYS A 87 13.96 18.08 9.71
C LYS A 87 14.42 18.99 8.57
#